data_AF-A0A418WFK4-F1
#
_entry.id   AF-A0A418WFK4-F1
#
_cell.length_a   1.000
_cell.length_b   1.000
_cell.length_c   1.000
_cell.angle_alpha   90.00
_cell.angle_beta   90.00
_cell.angle_gamma   90.00
#
_symmetry.space_group_name_H-M   'P 1'
#
loop_
_entity.id
_entity.type
_entity.pdbx_description
1 polymer ?
#
loop_
_entity_poly.entity_id
_entity_poly.type
_entity_poly.pdbx_seq_one_letter_code
_entity_poly.pdbx_strand_id
1 'polypeptide(L)'
;MTVLMAIAARRLAVIYNPTAGQRRLRFFRVVLGHLEAMGLVVELVETRGPGHATEIARSLATGAGRADMVVAAGGDGTINEIINGLAGGNLPLG
;
A
#
# COMPACT_ATOMS: atom_id res chain seq x y z
N MET A 1 -7.80 -28.82 -22.92
CA MET A 1 -8.45 -27.56 -22.50
C MET A 1 -8.07 -27.29 -21.05
N THR A 2 -6.91 -26.68 -20.83
CA THR A 2 -6.49 -26.24 -19.50
C THR A 2 -7.18 -24.91 -19.23
N VAL A 3 -8.09 -24.87 -18.27
CA VAL A 3 -8.67 -23.62 -17.79
C VAL A 3 -7.55 -22.86 -17.07
N LEU A 4 -6.86 -21.98 -17.79
CA LEU A 4 -6.04 -20.94 -17.19
C LEU A 4 -7.03 -19.90 -16.63
N MET A 5 -7.57 -20.16 -15.44
CA MET A 5 -8.07 -19.07 -14.62
C MET A 5 -6.86 -18.18 -14.39
N ALA A 6 -6.78 -17.07 -15.12
CA ALA A 6 -5.87 -16.00 -14.77
C ALA A 6 -6.20 -15.64 -13.32
N ILE A 7 -5.36 -16.10 -12.38
CA ILE A 7 -5.43 -15.62 -11.01
C ILE A 7 -5.20 -14.13 -11.15
N ALA A 8 -6.25 -13.33 -10.95
CA ALA A 8 -6.12 -11.89 -11.05
C ALA A 8 -4.99 -11.48 -10.10
N ALA A 9 -3.94 -10.87 -10.65
CA ALA A 9 -2.81 -10.41 -9.86
C ALA A 9 -3.33 -9.48 -8.75
N ARG A 10 -3.03 -9.82 -7.49
CA ARG A 10 -3.43 -8.99 -6.33
C ARG A 10 -2.75 -7.63 -6.42
N ARG A 11 -3.51 -6.58 -6.16
CA ARG A 11 -3.08 -5.17 -6.21
C ARG A 11 -2.79 -4.66 -4.82
N LEU A 12 -1.55 -4.22 -4.60
CA LEU A 12 -1.10 -3.60 -3.36
C LEU A 12 -0.98 -2.10 -3.55
N ALA A 13 -1.66 -1.32 -2.72
CA ALA A 13 -1.39 0.11 -2.59
C ALA A 13 -0.39 0.31 -1.43
N VAL A 14 0.87 0.60 -1.76
CA VAL A 14 1.93 0.87 -0.79
C VAL A 14 1.94 2.36 -0.48
N ILE A 15 1.47 2.75 0.70
CA ILE A 15 1.49 4.14 1.16
C ILE A 15 2.81 4.39 1.87
N TYR A 16 3.63 5.26 1.30
CA TYR A 16 5.03 5.44 1.69
C TYR A 16 5.31 6.86 2.17
N ASN A 17 5.83 6.99 3.40
CA ASN A 17 6.32 8.27 3.92
C ASN A 17 7.83 8.42 3.67
N PRO A 18 8.25 9.30 2.74
CA PRO A 18 9.65 9.44 2.37
C PRO A 18 10.51 9.97 3.52
N THR A 19 9.93 10.69 4.48
CA THR A 19 10.67 11.24 5.62
C THR A 19 10.93 10.19 6.72
N ALA A 20 10.19 9.09 6.73
CA ALA A 20 10.33 8.03 7.71
C ALA A 20 11.45 7.05 7.33
N GLY A 21 12.25 6.62 8.31
CA GLY A 21 13.09 5.43 8.17
C GLY A 21 14.14 5.49 7.04
N GLN A 22 14.66 6.68 6.71
CA GLN A 22 15.66 6.96 5.65
C GLN A 22 16.82 5.94 5.55
N ARG A 23 17.24 5.35 6.68
CA ARG A 23 18.27 4.29 6.72
C ARG A 23 17.88 2.97 6.02
N ARG A 24 16.60 2.79 5.65
CA ARG A 24 16.06 1.54 5.08
C ARG A 24 15.57 1.66 3.63
N LEU A 25 15.84 2.78 2.94
CA LEU A 25 15.41 2.99 1.55
C LEU A 25 15.84 1.88 0.59
N ARG A 26 17.09 1.40 0.71
CA ARG A 26 17.59 0.29 -0.12
C ARG A 26 16.81 -0.99 0.14
N PHE A 27 16.54 -1.30 1.41
CA PHE A 27 15.74 -2.46 1.80
C PHE A 27 14.31 -2.34 1.28
N PHE A 28 13.70 -1.17 1.40
CA PHE A 28 12.36 -0.89 0.87
C PHE A 28 12.26 -1.18 -0.63
N ARG A 29 13.20 -0.67 -1.44
CA ARG A 29 13.25 -0.95 -2.88
C ARG A 29 13.41 -2.43 -3.21
N VAL A 30 14.21 -3.17 -2.43
CA VAL A 30 14.37 -4.62 -2.57
C VAL A 30 13.05 -5.34 -2.27
N VAL A 31 12.32 -4.94 -1.22
CA VAL A 31 11.01 -5.49 -0.90
C VAL A 31 9.99 -5.25 -2.03
N LEU A 32 9.93 -4.03 -2.59
CA LEU A 32 9.05 -3.74 -3.72
C LEU A 32 9.33 -4.65 -4.92
N GLY A 33 10.61 -4.83 -5.28
CA GLY A 33 10.99 -5.73 -6.39
C GLY A 33 10.63 -7.20 -6.12
N HIS A 34 10.71 -7.66 -4.87
CA HIS A 34 10.26 -9.00 -4.52
C HIS A 34 8.74 -9.16 -4.62
N LEU A 35 7.96 -8.16 -4.22
CA LEU A 35 6.49 -8.18 -4.35
C LEU A 35 6.08 -8.29 -5.82
N GLU A 36 6.69 -7.49 -6.70
CA GLU A 36 6.45 -7.53 -8.14
C GLU A 36 6.88 -8.87 -8.75
N ALA A 37 8.02 -9.43 -8.35
CA ALA A 37 8.50 -10.74 -8.80
C ALA A 37 7.58 -11.90 -8.40
N MET A 38 6.78 -11.73 -7.34
CA MET A 38 5.73 -12.69 -6.95
C MET A 38 4.44 -12.54 -7.76
N GLY A 39 4.41 -11.64 -8.75
CA GLY A 39 3.24 -11.40 -9.60
C GLY A 39 2.20 -10.47 -8.99
N LEU A 40 2.56 -9.71 -7.95
CA LEU A 40 1.70 -8.68 -7.37
C LEU A 40 1.81 -7.38 -8.18
N VAL A 41 0.70 -6.68 -8.36
CA VAL A 41 0.71 -5.33 -8.92
C VAL A 41 0.92 -4.35 -7.78
N VAL A 42 2.03 -3.64 -7.78
CA VAL A 42 2.37 -2.69 -6.71
C VAL A 42 2.15 -1.27 -7.20
N GLU A 43 1.29 -0.53 -6.51
CA GLU A 43 1.10 0.90 -6.68
C GLU A 43 1.75 1.62 -5.50
N LEU A 44 2.80 2.41 -5.76
CA LEU A 44 3.49 3.18 -4.74
C LEU A 44 2.89 4.59 -4.65
N VAL A 45 2.38 4.97 -3.47
CA VAL A 45 1.78 6.28 -3.22
C VAL A 45 2.57 7.02 -2.15
N GLU A 46 3.27 8.08 -2.54
CA GLU A 46 4.10 8.88 -1.64
C GLU A 46 3.27 9.89 -0.83
N THR A 47 3.52 9.96 0.48
CA THR A 47 2.88 10.96 1.34
C THR A 47 3.57 12.32 1.21
N ARG A 48 2.82 13.42 1.34
CA ARG A 48 3.31 14.79 1.15
C ARG A 48 3.48 15.56 2.46
N GLY A 49 3.00 15.00 3.57
CA GLY A 49 3.02 15.64 4.88
C GLY A 49 2.04 14.98 5.84
N PRO A 50 1.90 15.53 7.06
CA PRO A 50 0.97 15.04 8.07
C PRO A 50 -0.47 15.01 7.54
N GLY A 51 -1.20 13.93 7.85
CA GLY A 51 -2.58 13.70 7.44
C GLY A 51 -2.74 13.12 6.03
N HIS A 52 -1.74 13.22 5.15
CA HIS A 52 -1.89 12.77 3.76
C HIS A 52 -2.07 11.24 3.66
N ALA A 53 -1.50 10.45 4.57
CA ALA A 53 -1.70 9.00 4.54
C ALA A 53 -3.17 8.63 4.89
N THR A 54 -3.81 9.39 5.78
CA THR A 54 -5.25 9.27 6.08
C THR A 54 -6.10 9.55 4.84
N GLU A 55 -5.77 10.61 4.10
CA GLU A 55 -6.50 11.01 2.88
C GLU A 55 -6.40 9.93 1.78
N ILE A 56 -5.19 9.44 1.53
CA ILE A 56 -4.93 8.35 0.56
C ILE A 56 -5.70 7.09 0.97
N ALA A 57 -5.56 6.65 2.22
CA ALA A 57 -6.20 5.44 2.72
C ALA A 57 -7.73 5.51 2.67
N ARG A 58 -8.31 6.66 3.04
CA ARG A 58 -9.75 6.91 2.94
C ARG A 58 -10.24 6.82 1.50
N SER A 59 -9.54 7.46 0.58
CA SER A 59 -9.86 7.43 -0.85
C SER A 59 -9.94 5.99 -1.37
N LEU A 60 -8.91 5.19 -1.08
CA LEU A 60 -8.86 3.77 -1.43
C LEU A 60 -10.01 2.97 -0.80
N ALA A 61 -10.29 3.18 0.50
CA ALA A 61 -11.36 2.50 1.22
C ALA A 61 -12.76 2.82 0.67
N THR A 62 -12.96 4.03 0.14
CA THR A 62 -14.22 4.44 -0.50
C THR A 62 -14.34 4.04 -1.97
N GLY A 63 -13.39 3.25 -2.49
CA GLY A 63 -13.44 2.70 -3.84
C GLY A 63 -12.77 3.55 -4.91
N ALA A 64 -11.95 4.54 -4.53
CA ALA A 64 -11.05 5.16 -5.49
C ALA A 64 -9.94 4.15 -5.86
N GLY A 65 -9.85 3.79 -7.15
CA GLY A 65 -8.86 2.83 -7.63
C GLY A 65 -9.25 1.37 -7.43
N ARG A 66 -8.29 0.47 -7.64
CA ARG A 66 -8.44 -0.98 -7.44
C ARG A 66 -7.27 -1.48 -6.61
N ALA A 67 -7.45 -1.54 -5.30
CA ALA A 67 -6.51 -2.17 -4.38
C ALA A 67 -7.21 -3.35 -3.69
N ASP A 68 -6.47 -4.45 -3.51
CA ASP A 68 -6.91 -5.59 -2.71
C ASP A 68 -6.36 -5.51 -1.28
N MET A 69 -5.37 -4.65 -1.05
CA MET A 69 -4.69 -4.45 0.24
C MET A 69 -3.92 -3.12 0.23
N VAL A 70 -3.86 -2.48 1.40
CA VAL A 70 -2.96 -1.36 1.68
C VAL A 70 -1.74 -1.87 2.46
N VAL A 71 -0.56 -1.43 2.08
CA VAL A 71 0.70 -1.73 2.77
C VAL A 71 1.28 -0.43 3.31
N ALA A 72 1.55 -0.38 4.61
CA ALA A 72 2.15 0.79 5.24
C ALA A 72 3.68 0.76 5.14
N ALA A 73 4.27 1.80 4.54
CA ALA A 73 5.71 2.00 4.50
C ALA A 73 6.09 3.32 5.19
N GLY A 74 6.12 3.29 6.53
CA GLY A 74 6.46 4.44 7.36
C GLY A 74 6.65 4.06 8.83
N GLY A 75 6.77 5.06 9.70
CA GLY A 75 6.78 4.85 11.16
C GLY A 75 5.37 4.82 11.75
N ASP A 76 5.28 4.75 13.08
CA ASP A 76 4.01 4.63 13.82
C ASP A 76 2.98 5.71 13.46
N GLY A 77 3.43 6.96 13.24
CA GLY A 77 2.55 8.04 12.81
C GLY A 77 1.88 7.78 11.46
N THR A 78 2.64 7.27 10.49
CA THR A 78 2.12 6.90 9.16
C THR A 78 1.16 5.70 9.27
N ILE A 79 1.50 4.70 10.08
CA ILE A 79 0.64 3.55 10.34
C ILE A 79 -0.69 4.00 10.95
N ASN A 80 -0.64 4.87 11.97
CA ASN A 80 -1.83 5.39 12.63
C ASN A 80 -2.72 6.21 11.68
N GLU A 81 -2.14 7.05 10.82
CA GLU A 81 -2.90 7.76 9.78
C GLU A 81 -3.62 6.80 8.83
N ILE A 82 -2.93 5.76 8.36
CA ILE A 82 -3.53 4.75 7.46
C ILE A 82 -4.68 4.02 8.16
N ILE A 83 -4.49 3.56 9.41
CA ILE A 83 -5.54 2.90 10.20
C ILE A 83 -6.79 3.79 10.28
N ASN A 84 -6.61 5.08 10.59
CA ASN A 84 -7.71 6.02 10.70
C ASN A 84 -8.39 6.32 9.34
N GLY A 85 -7.63 6.28 8.25
CA GLY A 85 -8.19 6.43 6.89
C GLY A 85 -8.98 5.20 6.42
N LEU A 86 -8.56 3.99 6.82
CA LEU A 86 -9.23 2.73 6.50
C LEU A 86 -10.44 2.44 7.39
N ALA A 87 -10.63 3.19 8.48
CA ALA A 87 -11.72 2.97 9.43
C ALA A 87 -13.09 2.94 8.74
N GLY A 88 -13.84 1.85 8.95
CA GLY A 88 -15.15 1.62 8.33
C GLY A 88 -15.11 1.01 6.92
N GLY A 89 -13.92 0.77 6.36
CA GLY A 89 -13.72 0.03 5.11
C GLY A 89 -13.31 -1.44 5.33
N ASN A 90 -13.29 -2.21 4.24
CA ASN A 90 -12.90 -3.63 4.24
C ASN A 90 -11.53 -3.89 3.61
N LEU A 91 -10.74 -2.85 3.32
CA LEU A 91 -9.39 -3.01 2.78
C LEU A 91 -8.45 -3.53 3.87
N PRO A 92 -7.82 -4.71 3.68
CA PRO A 92 -6.81 -5.20 4.60
C PRO A 92 -5.60 -4.27 4.66
N LEU A 93 -5.01 -4.17 5.85
CA LEU A 93 -3.74 -3.47 6.10
C LEU A 93 -2.65 -4.50 6.41
N GLY A 94 -1.43 -4.26 5.92
CA GLY A 94 -0.21 -4.95 6.35
C GLY A 94 1.06 -4.15 6.16
#